data_AF-J3IIA4-F1
#
_entry.id   AF-J3IIA4-F1
#
_cell.length_a   1.000
_cell.length_b   1.000
_cell.length_c   1.000
_cell.angle_alpha   90.00
_cell.angle_beta   90.00
_cell.angle_gamma   90.00
#
_symmetry.space_group_name_H-M   'P 1'
#
loop_
_entity.id
_entity.type
_entity.pdbx_description
1 polymer ?
#
loop_
_entity_poly.entity_id
_entity_poly.type
_entity_poly.pdbx_seq_one_letter_code
_entity_poly.pdbx_strand_id
1 'polypeptide(L)'
;MATQPLSKLKTARRSRFVMRWYSWLLLVAAAVYGLVFAMHWDDRGVLWVMERFESPAERKESIWLPDYRAVIDAKLLPGMEKDEASDVSYDPQTKTLFAVMGKNPFLVELTLQGDVLRKMPLVGWGNPEAVAVMGNGLLAITDERKHLLSIVKVDADTRELNIASFPKYDLGPSENQNKAFEAIAWDARNQQLLLGEERPPALFSWKSDGSQILKGDKQKLSSDELDIRNLSALAIDPRTGHTLVLSADSHLLLELDEKGEQVSFMTLLGGFNGLKKTIPRAEGVTMDEAGTLYIVSEPNLFYRFEKQP
;
A
#
# COMPACT_ATOMS: atom_id res chain seq x y z
N MET A 1 -5.16 27.49 90.70
CA MET A 1 -4.68 26.53 89.68
C MET A 1 -5.52 26.73 88.43
N ALA A 2 -4.94 27.30 87.36
CA ALA A 2 -5.61 27.48 86.09
C ALA A 2 -4.97 26.54 85.06
N THR A 3 -5.78 25.62 84.53
CA THR A 3 -5.39 24.66 83.49
C THR A 3 -5.40 25.35 82.12
N GLN A 4 -4.25 25.32 81.42
CA GLN A 4 -4.16 25.80 80.03
C GLN A 4 -4.80 24.79 79.07
N PRO A 5 -5.46 25.25 77.99
CA PRO A 5 -5.98 24.36 76.96
C PRO A 5 -4.86 23.92 76.00
N LEU A 6 -4.81 22.63 75.68
CA LEU A 6 -3.91 22.06 74.67
C LEU A 6 -4.17 22.66 73.28
N SER A 7 -3.10 23.06 72.60
CA SER A 7 -3.12 23.53 71.22
C SER A 7 -3.47 22.38 70.26
N LYS A 8 -4.54 22.56 69.48
CA LYS A 8 -4.88 21.66 68.37
C LYS A 8 -3.87 21.86 67.24
N LEU A 9 -3.01 20.87 67.00
CA LEU A 9 -2.16 20.78 65.81
C LEU A 9 -3.04 20.72 64.56
N LYS A 10 -2.94 21.74 63.68
CA LYS A 10 -3.50 21.71 62.33
C LYS A 10 -2.71 20.70 61.49
N THR A 11 -3.27 19.52 61.27
CA THR A 11 -2.73 18.58 60.28
C THR A 11 -2.93 19.16 58.88
N ALA A 12 -1.84 19.59 58.25
CA ALA A 12 -1.86 20.06 56.86
C ALA A 12 -2.37 18.92 55.96
N ARG A 13 -3.51 19.14 55.31
CA ARG A 13 -4.11 18.22 54.35
C ARG A 13 -3.18 18.18 53.12
N ARG A 14 -2.22 17.24 53.09
CA ARG A 14 -1.36 17.02 51.92
C ARG A 14 -2.25 16.74 50.70
N SER A 15 -2.18 17.64 49.72
CA SER A 15 -2.86 17.49 48.45
C SER A 15 -2.39 16.19 47.79
N ARG A 16 -3.35 15.34 47.43
CA ARG A 16 -3.15 13.99 46.88
C ARG A 16 -2.66 14.02 45.42
N PHE A 17 -2.46 15.23 44.88
CA PHE A 17 -2.15 15.50 43.47
C PHE A 17 -0.82 16.26 43.27
N VAL A 18 0.03 16.38 44.30
CA VAL A 18 1.37 16.95 44.11
C VAL A 18 2.34 15.83 43.76
N MET A 19 2.24 15.34 42.52
CA MET A 19 3.23 14.43 41.97
C MET A 19 4.55 15.19 41.75
N ARG A 20 5.69 14.58 42.11
CA ARG A 20 7.00 15.22 41.95
C ARG A 20 7.28 15.45 40.46
N TRP A 21 7.93 16.55 40.10
CA TRP A 21 8.13 16.99 38.71
C TRP A 21 8.73 15.92 37.78
N TYR A 22 9.60 15.05 38.30
CA TYR A 22 10.19 13.95 37.54
C TYR A 22 9.20 12.81 37.22
N SER A 23 8.14 12.63 38.01
CA SER A 23 7.08 11.66 37.70
C SER A 23 6.20 12.16 36.55
N TRP A 24 5.98 13.47 36.48
CA TRP A 24 5.34 14.09 35.31
C TRP A 24 6.21 13.93 34.06
N LEU A 25 7.53 14.11 34.17
CA LEU A 25 8.45 13.85 33.05
C LEU A 25 8.43 12.40 32.61
N LEU A 26 8.40 11.44 33.54
CA LEU A 26 8.28 10.02 33.21
C LEU A 26 6.95 9.67 32.52
N LEU A 27 5.84 10.25 32.98
CA LEU A 27 4.54 10.05 32.33
C LEU A 27 4.49 10.67 30.94
N VAL A 28 5.06 11.86 30.75
CA VAL A 28 5.19 12.48 29.43
C VAL A 28 6.09 11.64 28.53
N ALA A 29 7.24 11.17 29.03
CA ALA A 29 8.13 10.31 28.25
C ALA A 29 7.46 8.98 27.88
N ALA A 30 6.72 8.35 28.79
CA ALA A 30 5.97 7.13 28.51
C ALA A 30 4.81 7.37 27.52
N ALA A 31 4.11 8.51 27.62
CA ALA A 31 3.06 8.87 26.67
C ALA A 31 3.63 9.20 25.28
N VAL A 32 4.76 9.90 25.22
CA VAL A 32 5.48 10.20 23.98
C VAL A 32 6.03 8.91 23.37
N TYR A 33 6.66 8.03 24.16
CA TYR A 33 7.13 6.73 23.69
C TYR A 33 5.97 5.86 23.20
N GLY A 34 4.87 5.79 23.96
CA GLY A 34 3.66 5.08 23.54
C GLY A 34 3.07 5.65 22.25
N LEU A 35 3.13 6.97 22.04
CA LEU A 35 2.71 7.61 20.79
C LEU A 35 3.67 7.29 19.63
N VAL A 36 4.98 7.33 19.85
CA VAL A 36 6.02 6.99 18.86
C VAL A 36 5.86 5.56 18.40
N PHE A 37 5.74 4.63 19.36
CA PHE A 37 5.54 3.20 19.12
C PHE A 37 4.21 2.93 18.40
N ALA A 38 3.10 3.49 18.88
CA ALA A 38 1.80 3.34 18.21
C ALA A 38 1.81 3.93 16.79
N MET A 39 2.58 5.01 16.57
CA MET A 39 2.72 5.65 15.27
C MET A 39 3.80 5.01 14.39
N HIS A 40 4.54 4.00 14.85
CA HIS A 40 5.68 3.39 14.16
C HIS A 40 6.69 4.45 13.66
N TRP A 41 6.86 5.52 14.45
CA TRP A 41 7.86 6.54 14.14
C TRP A 41 9.29 6.04 14.36
N ASP A 42 9.44 5.01 15.18
CA ASP A 42 10.65 4.21 15.33
C ASP A 42 11.02 3.52 14.02
N ASP A 43 10.10 2.82 13.35
CA ASP A 43 10.40 2.14 12.08
C ASP A 43 10.78 3.13 10.98
N ARG A 44 10.06 4.25 10.88
CA ARG A 44 10.46 5.35 9.97
C ARG A 44 11.82 5.94 10.33
N GLY A 45 12.13 6.05 11.62
CA GLY A 45 13.44 6.49 12.08
C GLY A 45 14.55 5.51 11.67
N VAL A 46 14.30 4.20 11.78
CA VAL A 46 15.19 3.13 11.32
C VAL A 46 15.39 3.23 9.80
N LEU A 47 14.31 3.34 9.03
CA LEU A 47 14.36 3.51 7.58
C LEU A 47 15.18 4.75 7.17
N TRP A 48 14.98 5.90 7.83
CA TRP A 48 15.78 7.12 7.57
C TRP A 48 17.27 6.92 7.87
N VAL A 49 17.59 6.10 8.86
CA VAL A 49 18.96 5.77 9.21
C VAL A 49 19.55 4.82 8.16
N MET A 50 18.82 3.79 7.74
CA MET A 50 19.23 2.84 6.69
C MET A 50 19.52 3.57 5.36
N GLU A 51 18.63 4.46 4.93
CA GLU A 51 18.82 5.29 3.73
C GLU A 51 20.11 6.13 3.75
N ARG A 52 20.64 6.48 4.93
CA ARG A 52 21.91 7.23 5.04
C ARG A 52 23.14 6.36 4.80
N PHE A 53 23.01 5.05 4.96
CA PHE A 53 24.11 4.10 4.74
C PHE A 53 24.16 3.59 3.29
N GLU A 54 23.07 3.77 2.52
CA GLU A 54 23.05 3.45 1.08
C GLU A 54 24.06 4.27 0.27
N SER A 55 24.89 3.59 -0.52
CA SER A 55 25.93 4.22 -1.32
C SER A 55 25.36 4.96 -2.53
N PRO A 56 26.06 5.95 -3.10
CA PRO A 56 25.61 6.64 -4.31
C PRO A 56 25.37 5.73 -5.51
N ALA A 57 26.03 4.57 -5.57
CA ALA A 57 25.83 3.58 -6.62
C ALA A 57 24.51 2.83 -6.43
N GLU A 58 24.23 2.35 -5.21
CA GLU A 58 22.97 1.68 -4.86
C GLU A 58 21.76 2.59 -5.06
N ARG A 59 21.88 3.87 -4.71
CA ARG A 59 20.83 4.89 -4.98
C ARG A 59 20.53 5.11 -6.46
N LYS A 60 21.52 4.86 -7.33
CA LYS A 60 21.38 5.06 -8.77
C LYS A 60 20.74 3.84 -9.45
N GLU A 61 21.02 2.65 -8.94
CA GLU A 61 20.45 1.38 -9.43
C GLU A 61 19.08 1.06 -8.83
N SER A 62 18.61 1.85 -7.86
CA SER A 62 17.29 1.77 -7.23
C SER A 62 16.28 2.74 -7.83
N ILE A 63 15.02 2.52 -7.49
CA ILE A 63 13.94 3.49 -7.70
C ILE A 63 14.32 4.77 -6.95
N TRP A 64 14.73 4.61 -5.68
CA TRP A 64 15.11 5.68 -4.76
C TRP A 64 13.95 6.67 -4.53
N LEU A 65 12.99 6.18 -3.75
CA LEU A 65 11.73 6.85 -3.43
C LEU A 65 11.85 8.24 -2.77
N PRO A 66 12.90 8.57 -1.99
CA PRO A 66 13.04 9.92 -1.40
C PRO A 66 13.03 11.07 -2.43
N ASP A 67 13.44 10.81 -3.67
CA ASP A 67 13.54 11.83 -4.72
C ASP A 67 12.23 12.05 -5.49
N TYR A 68 11.19 11.26 -5.22
CA TYR A 68 9.91 11.39 -5.91
C TYR A 68 9.09 12.57 -5.39
N ARG A 69 8.51 13.35 -6.31
CA ARG A 69 7.59 14.45 -5.98
C ARG A 69 6.29 14.33 -6.75
N ALA A 70 5.17 14.62 -6.08
CA ALA A 70 3.86 14.69 -6.70
C ALA A 70 3.82 15.81 -7.77
N VAL A 71 3.49 15.43 -9.00
CA VAL A 71 3.24 16.36 -10.12
C VAL A 71 1.74 16.42 -10.46
N ILE A 72 0.98 15.39 -10.11
CA ILE A 72 -0.48 15.41 -10.00
C ILE A 72 -0.82 15.05 -8.56
N ASP A 73 -1.48 15.97 -7.86
CA ASP A 73 -1.82 15.85 -6.43
C ASP A 73 -3.35 15.82 -6.27
N ALA A 74 -3.88 14.66 -5.87
CA ALA A 74 -5.28 14.43 -5.54
C ALA A 74 -6.27 14.81 -6.66
N LYS A 75 -6.00 14.38 -7.91
CA LYS A 75 -6.94 14.56 -9.01
C LYS A 75 -8.14 13.64 -8.80
N LEU A 76 -9.35 14.17 -8.88
CA LEU A 76 -10.57 13.36 -8.83
C LEU A 76 -10.69 12.54 -10.12
N LEU A 77 -11.02 11.27 -9.95
CA LEU A 77 -11.41 10.36 -11.03
C LEU A 77 -12.93 10.54 -11.30
N PRO A 78 -13.33 11.16 -12.43
CA PRO A 78 -14.73 11.53 -12.66
C PRO A 78 -15.65 10.32 -12.86
N GLY A 79 -16.85 10.41 -12.31
CA GLY A 79 -17.86 9.36 -12.37
C GLY A 79 -17.52 8.15 -11.48
N MET A 80 -16.56 8.29 -10.57
CA MET A 80 -16.16 7.30 -9.55
C MET A 80 -16.41 7.80 -8.12
N GLU A 81 -17.16 8.88 -7.94
CA GLU A 81 -17.34 9.55 -6.65
C GLU A 81 -18.10 8.69 -5.61
N LYS A 82 -18.78 7.65 -6.07
CA LYS A 82 -19.53 6.69 -5.23
C LYS A 82 -18.89 5.30 -5.22
N ASP A 83 -17.73 5.18 -5.85
CA ASP A 83 -16.95 3.96 -5.94
C ASP A 83 -15.75 4.05 -4.98
N GLU A 84 -15.02 2.96 -4.86
CA GLU A 84 -13.83 2.84 -4.00
C GLU A 84 -12.73 2.24 -4.89
N ALA A 85 -11.74 3.07 -5.23
CA ALA A 85 -10.59 2.63 -6.02
C ALA A 85 -9.72 1.70 -5.18
N SER A 86 -9.58 0.45 -5.61
CA SER A 86 -8.88 -0.59 -4.85
C SER A 86 -7.46 -0.83 -5.33
N ASP A 87 -7.19 -0.78 -6.65
CA ASP A 87 -5.82 -0.95 -7.16
C ASP A 87 -5.65 -0.35 -8.57
N VAL A 88 -4.40 -0.22 -9.03
CA VAL A 88 -4.02 0.30 -10.35
C VAL A 88 -2.80 -0.43 -10.91
N SER A 89 -2.79 -0.71 -12.22
CA SER A 89 -1.71 -1.39 -12.91
C SER A 89 -1.43 -0.78 -14.28
N TYR A 90 -0.16 -0.62 -14.62
CA TYR A 90 0.28 -0.05 -15.89
C TYR A 90 0.28 -1.08 -17.02
N ASP A 91 -0.29 -0.71 -18.17
CA ASP A 91 -0.18 -1.50 -19.40
C ASP A 91 0.86 -0.89 -20.37
N PRO A 92 2.04 -1.52 -20.53
CA PRO A 92 3.07 -1.03 -21.45
C PRO A 92 2.68 -1.12 -22.92
N GLN A 93 1.68 -1.94 -23.27
CA GLN A 93 1.25 -2.10 -24.67
C GLN A 93 0.46 -0.88 -25.15
N THR A 94 -0.46 -0.39 -24.32
CA THR A 94 -1.33 0.75 -24.65
C THR A 94 -0.85 2.07 -24.06
N LYS A 95 0.12 2.02 -23.13
CA LYS A 95 0.58 3.16 -22.32
C LYS A 95 -0.57 3.80 -21.53
N THR A 96 -1.39 2.95 -20.92
CA THR A 96 -2.53 3.33 -20.10
C THR A 96 -2.43 2.67 -18.73
N LEU A 97 -3.35 3.03 -17.84
CA LEU A 97 -3.49 2.40 -16.53
C LEU A 97 -4.84 1.68 -16.49
N PHE A 98 -4.86 0.48 -15.94
CA PHE A 98 -6.08 -0.18 -15.52
C PHE A 98 -6.24 -0.06 -14.01
N ALA A 99 -7.34 0.52 -13.55
CA ALA A 99 -7.69 0.52 -12.14
C ALA A 99 -8.97 -0.29 -11.90
N VAL A 100 -9.06 -0.89 -10.72
CA VAL A 100 -10.22 -1.69 -10.30
C VAL A 100 -10.97 -1.00 -9.16
N MET A 101 -12.29 -1.15 -9.16
CA MET A 101 -13.18 -0.54 -8.17
C MET A 101 -13.89 -1.64 -7.39
N GLY A 102 -13.70 -1.68 -6.06
CA GLY A 102 -14.22 -2.75 -5.21
C GLY A 102 -15.75 -2.68 -5.02
N LYS A 103 -16.23 -1.57 -4.46
CA LYS A 103 -17.63 -1.40 -4.03
C LYS A 103 -18.67 -1.62 -5.13
N ASN A 104 -18.47 -1.00 -6.29
CA ASN A 104 -19.25 -1.24 -7.50
C ASN A 104 -18.29 -1.83 -8.53
N PRO A 105 -18.29 -3.16 -8.74
CA PRO A 105 -17.27 -3.84 -9.52
C PRO A 105 -17.21 -3.41 -10.99
N PHE A 106 -16.15 -2.69 -11.36
CA PHE A 106 -15.75 -2.47 -12.75
C PHE A 106 -14.24 -2.25 -12.87
N LEU A 107 -13.72 -2.53 -14.06
CA LEU A 107 -12.38 -2.17 -14.48
C LEU A 107 -12.47 -0.85 -15.24
N VAL A 108 -11.59 0.11 -14.93
CA VAL A 108 -11.48 1.38 -15.65
C VAL A 108 -10.12 1.49 -16.32
N GLU A 109 -10.12 1.89 -17.58
CA GLU A 109 -8.90 2.27 -18.29
C GLU A 109 -8.72 3.78 -18.22
N LEU A 110 -7.53 4.21 -17.83
CA LEU A 110 -7.16 5.61 -17.61
C LEU A 110 -5.95 5.99 -18.47
N THR A 111 -5.86 7.25 -18.85
CA THR A 111 -4.60 7.82 -19.34
C THR A 111 -3.56 7.90 -18.21
N LEU A 112 -2.30 8.12 -18.55
CA LEU A 112 -1.23 8.44 -17.58
C LEU A 112 -1.44 9.79 -16.87
N GLN A 113 -2.47 10.56 -17.27
CA GLN A 113 -2.89 11.78 -16.59
C GLN A 113 -4.11 11.54 -15.68
N GLY A 114 -4.60 10.31 -15.56
CA GLY A 114 -5.77 9.95 -14.76
C GLY A 114 -7.10 10.37 -15.40
N ASP A 115 -7.16 10.47 -16.73
CA ASP A 115 -8.41 10.69 -17.46
C ASP A 115 -9.06 9.37 -17.84
N VAL A 116 -10.39 9.26 -17.66
CA VAL A 116 -11.14 8.04 -17.94
C VAL A 116 -11.28 7.84 -19.45
N LEU A 117 -10.81 6.69 -19.94
CA LEU A 117 -10.98 6.27 -21.33
C LEU A 117 -12.24 5.42 -21.51
N ARG A 118 -12.41 4.40 -20.66
CA ARG A 118 -13.59 3.53 -20.66
C ARG A 118 -13.73 2.79 -19.35
N LYS A 119 -14.95 2.29 -19.10
CA LYS A 119 -15.30 1.44 -17.97
C LYS A 119 -15.87 0.13 -18.48
N MET A 120 -15.50 -0.98 -17.83
CA MET A 120 -15.92 -2.33 -18.18
C MET A 120 -16.48 -2.99 -16.91
N PRO A 121 -17.80 -3.25 -16.83
CA PRO A 121 -18.39 -3.93 -15.68
C PRO A 121 -17.71 -5.27 -15.40
N LEU A 122 -17.47 -5.55 -14.11
CA LEU A 122 -16.95 -6.82 -13.63
C LEU A 122 -18.12 -7.68 -13.13
N VAL A 123 -18.76 -8.39 -14.05
CA VAL A 123 -19.93 -9.23 -13.75
C VAL A 123 -19.52 -10.47 -12.97
N GLY A 124 -20.10 -10.60 -11.78
CA GLY A 124 -19.90 -11.74 -10.89
C GLY A 124 -18.70 -11.60 -9.96
N TRP A 125 -17.94 -10.51 -9.97
CA TRP A 125 -17.04 -10.18 -8.86
C TRP A 125 -17.85 -9.63 -7.67
N GLY A 126 -17.43 -9.95 -6.45
CA GLY A 126 -18.06 -9.56 -5.20
C GLY A 126 -17.40 -8.37 -4.54
N ASN A 127 -16.05 -8.34 -4.52
CA ASN A 127 -15.24 -7.23 -4.07
C ASN A 127 -13.84 -7.33 -4.72
N PRO A 128 -13.65 -6.86 -5.96
CA PRO A 128 -12.36 -6.96 -6.61
C PRO A 128 -11.38 -5.94 -6.01
N GLU A 129 -10.26 -6.41 -5.47
CA GLU A 129 -9.33 -5.56 -4.71
C GLU A 129 -8.04 -5.27 -5.46
N ALA A 130 -7.45 -6.25 -6.14
CA ALA A 130 -6.14 -6.08 -6.78
C ALA A 130 -6.20 -6.32 -8.30
N VAL A 131 -5.33 -5.66 -9.07
CA VAL A 131 -5.18 -5.87 -10.52
C VAL A 131 -3.72 -5.84 -10.95
N ALA A 132 -3.28 -6.83 -11.74
CA ALA A 132 -1.95 -6.85 -12.36
C ALA A 132 -2.02 -7.10 -13.86
N VAL A 133 -1.42 -6.22 -14.67
CA VAL A 133 -1.21 -6.45 -16.10
C VAL A 133 -0.08 -7.47 -16.29
N MET A 134 -0.39 -8.59 -16.95
CA MET A 134 0.54 -9.69 -17.24
C MET A 134 1.16 -9.59 -18.65
N GLY A 135 0.68 -8.65 -19.46
CA GLY A 135 1.04 -8.49 -20.87
C GLY A 135 0.11 -9.26 -21.82
N ASN A 136 0.22 -8.98 -23.11
CA ASN A 136 -0.67 -9.53 -24.15
C ASN A 136 -2.16 -9.35 -23.81
N GLY A 137 -2.57 -8.23 -23.21
CA GLY A 137 -3.96 -7.99 -22.77
C GLY A 137 -4.47 -8.93 -21.68
N LEU A 138 -3.59 -9.67 -20.99
CA LEU A 138 -3.98 -10.48 -19.84
C LEU A 138 -3.83 -9.67 -18.56
N LEU A 139 -4.85 -9.75 -17.70
CA LEU A 139 -4.85 -9.13 -16.38
C LEU A 139 -5.21 -10.19 -15.33
N ALA A 140 -4.52 -10.20 -14.20
CA ALA A 140 -4.93 -10.95 -13.02
C ALA A 140 -5.70 -10.03 -12.08
N ILE A 141 -6.85 -10.49 -11.57
CA ILE A 141 -7.71 -9.73 -10.65
C ILE A 141 -8.04 -10.60 -9.45
N THR A 142 -7.84 -10.09 -8.23
CA THR A 142 -8.27 -10.76 -6.99
C THR A 142 -9.67 -10.31 -6.59
N ASP A 143 -10.43 -11.21 -5.97
CA ASP A 143 -11.72 -10.96 -5.35
C ASP A 143 -11.62 -11.36 -3.88
N GLU A 144 -11.63 -10.37 -3.00
CA GLU A 144 -11.40 -10.56 -1.58
C GLU A 144 -12.54 -11.37 -0.95
N ARG A 145 -13.80 -11.01 -1.23
CA ARG A 145 -14.99 -11.67 -0.67
C ARG A 145 -15.10 -13.13 -1.08
N LYS A 146 -14.58 -13.49 -2.27
CA LYS A 146 -14.61 -14.86 -2.79
C LYS A 146 -13.32 -15.64 -2.54
N HIS A 147 -12.25 -14.98 -2.12
CA HIS A 147 -10.90 -15.54 -2.07
C HIS A 147 -10.46 -16.16 -3.42
N LEU A 148 -10.77 -15.48 -4.53
CA LEU A 148 -10.44 -15.98 -5.86
C LEU A 148 -9.50 -15.04 -6.59
N LEU A 149 -8.62 -15.61 -7.39
CA LEU A 149 -7.89 -14.91 -8.44
C LEU A 149 -8.43 -15.35 -9.80
N SER A 150 -8.71 -14.41 -10.69
CA SER A 150 -9.10 -14.68 -12.07
C SER A 150 -8.12 -14.05 -13.05
N ILE A 151 -7.74 -14.78 -14.10
CA ILE A 151 -6.91 -14.23 -15.19
C ILE A 151 -7.80 -13.95 -16.40
N VAL A 152 -8.05 -12.67 -16.64
CA VAL A 152 -8.96 -12.17 -17.68
C VAL A 152 -8.20 -11.74 -18.93
N LYS A 153 -8.92 -11.65 -20.04
CA LYS A 153 -8.42 -11.10 -21.31
C LYS A 153 -9.17 -9.80 -21.60
N VAL A 154 -8.43 -8.74 -21.85
CA VAL A 154 -8.92 -7.41 -22.24
C VAL A 154 -8.32 -7.04 -23.60
N ASP A 155 -9.17 -6.54 -24.48
CA ASP A 155 -8.80 -5.99 -25.79
C ASP A 155 -9.57 -4.68 -26.04
N ALA A 156 -9.40 -4.08 -27.22
CA ALA A 156 -10.04 -2.82 -27.59
C ALA A 156 -11.58 -2.91 -27.66
N ASP A 157 -12.14 -4.10 -27.90
CA ASP A 157 -13.57 -4.32 -28.09
C ASP A 157 -14.28 -4.77 -26.80
N THR A 158 -13.51 -5.12 -25.76
CA THR A 158 -14.01 -5.51 -24.45
C THR A 158 -14.89 -4.40 -23.85
N ARG A 159 -16.15 -4.73 -23.57
CA ARG A 159 -17.15 -3.83 -22.94
C ARG A 159 -17.54 -4.24 -21.53
N GLU A 160 -17.40 -5.52 -21.21
CA GLU A 160 -17.66 -6.11 -19.90
C GLU A 160 -16.80 -7.36 -19.74
N LEU A 161 -16.59 -7.78 -18.50
CA LEU A 161 -15.94 -9.04 -18.15
C LEU A 161 -16.89 -9.84 -17.28
N ASN A 162 -17.01 -11.13 -17.54
CA ASN A 162 -17.80 -12.05 -16.72
C ASN A 162 -16.87 -13.10 -16.10
N ILE A 163 -16.82 -13.19 -14.77
CA ILE A 163 -15.91 -14.09 -14.05
C ILE A 163 -16.14 -15.58 -14.40
N ALA A 164 -17.34 -15.93 -14.88
CA ALA A 164 -17.66 -17.28 -15.32
C ALA A 164 -16.84 -17.70 -16.55
N SER A 165 -16.43 -16.74 -17.39
CA SER A 165 -15.72 -16.99 -18.65
C SER A 165 -14.21 -17.17 -18.48
N PHE A 166 -13.67 -17.03 -17.27
CA PHE A 166 -12.23 -17.04 -17.02
C PHE A 166 -11.80 -18.12 -16.01
N PRO A 167 -10.55 -18.62 -16.11
CA PRO A 167 -9.96 -19.47 -15.09
C PRO A 167 -9.98 -18.78 -13.73
N LYS A 168 -10.29 -19.57 -12.69
CA LYS A 168 -10.38 -19.15 -11.31
C LYS A 168 -9.42 -19.98 -10.49
N TYR A 169 -8.69 -19.30 -9.61
CA TYR A 169 -7.70 -19.89 -8.72
C TYR A 169 -8.07 -19.55 -7.29
N ASP A 170 -8.12 -20.57 -6.45
CA ASP A 170 -8.40 -20.40 -5.02
C ASP A 170 -7.16 -19.77 -4.35
N LEU A 171 -7.37 -18.64 -3.69
CA LEU A 171 -6.34 -17.99 -2.90
C LEU A 171 -6.19 -18.63 -1.51
N GLY A 172 -7.04 -19.60 -1.16
CA GLY A 172 -6.99 -20.28 0.11
C GLY A 172 -7.37 -19.38 1.28
N PRO A 173 -7.27 -19.90 2.51
CA PRO A 173 -7.66 -19.17 3.70
C PRO A 173 -6.67 -18.04 4.00
N SER A 174 -7.21 -16.92 4.50
CA SER A 174 -6.46 -15.88 5.22
C SER A 174 -6.73 -16.01 6.72
N GLU A 175 -5.80 -15.54 7.57
CA GLU A 175 -6.05 -15.43 9.02
C GLU A 175 -7.31 -14.60 9.32
N ASN A 176 -7.61 -13.62 8.46
CA ASN A 176 -8.85 -12.86 8.49
C ASN A 176 -9.58 -12.97 7.14
N GLN A 177 -10.68 -13.74 7.10
CA GLN A 177 -11.43 -13.94 5.86
C GLN A 177 -12.04 -12.66 5.26
N ASN A 178 -12.08 -11.55 6.00
CA ASN A 178 -12.53 -10.24 5.50
C ASN A 178 -11.37 -9.24 5.29
N LYS A 179 -10.11 -9.72 5.22
CA LYS A 179 -8.88 -8.94 4.98
C LYS A 179 -7.82 -9.83 4.32
N ALA A 180 -8.12 -10.27 3.10
CA ALA A 180 -7.38 -11.34 2.44
C ALA A 180 -6.27 -10.82 1.52
N PHE A 181 -6.22 -11.33 0.29
CA PHE A 181 -5.23 -10.98 -0.72
C PHE A 181 -5.63 -9.70 -1.45
N GLU A 182 -5.20 -8.56 -0.90
CA GLU A 182 -5.54 -7.22 -1.37
C GLU A 182 -4.53 -6.67 -2.39
N ALA A 183 -3.38 -7.33 -2.56
CA ALA A 183 -2.36 -6.87 -3.51
C ALA A 183 -1.88 -7.95 -4.47
N ILE A 184 -1.55 -7.53 -5.70
CA ILE A 184 -0.99 -8.39 -6.73
C ILE A 184 -0.02 -7.62 -7.63
N ALA A 185 1.08 -8.25 -8.02
CA ALA A 185 1.98 -7.72 -9.04
C ALA A 185 2.44 -8.82 -9.99
N TRP A 186 2.65 -8.46 -11.26
CA TRP A 186 3.25 -9.36 -12.23
C TRP A 186 4.77 -9.20 -12.26
N ASP A 187 5.47 -10.25 -11.88
CA ASP A 187 6.93 -10.36 -11.96
C ASP A 187 7.32 -11.12 -13.22
N ALA A 188 7.48 -10.37 -14.31
CA ALA A 188 7.86 -10.93 -15.59
C ALA A 188 9.26 -11.59 -15.57
N ARG A 189 10.19 -11.09 -14.76
CA ARG A 189 11.58 -11.58 -14.69
C ARG A 189 11.63 -12.96 -14.06
N ASN A 190 10.89 -13.17 -12.97
CA ASN A 190 10.85 -14.44 -12.26
C ASN A 190 9.67 -15.35 -12.67
N GLN A 191 8.88 -14.91 -13.66
CA GLN A 191 7.73 -15.62 -14.20
C GLN A 191 6.75 -16.05 -13.09
N GLN A 192 6.22 -15.06 -12.38
CA GLN A 192 5.35 -15.29 -11.24
C GLN A 192 4.42 -14.11 -10.98
N LEU A 193 3.29 -14.39 -10.34
CA LEU A 193 2.51 -13.38 -9.65
C LEU A 193 3.02 -13.28 -8.22
N LEU A 194 3.32 -12.06 -7.79
CA LEU A 194 3.50 -11.74 -6.38
C LEU A 194 2.13 -11.35 -5.81
N LEU A 195 1.80 -11.86 -4.63
CA LEU A 195 0.52 -11.68 -3.96
C LEU A 195 0.79 -11.18 -2.55
N GLY A 196 0.01 -10.21 -2.08
CA GLY A 196 0.10 -9.68 -0.73
C GLY A 196 -1.17 -9.93 0.07
N GLU A 197 -1.02 -10.49 1.27
CA GLU A 197 -2.07 -10.57 2.28
C GLU A 197 -2.04 -9.31 3.14
N GLU A 198 -3.20 -8.68 3.40
CA GLU A 198 -3.25 -7.35 4.03
C GLU A 198 -2.78 -7.38 5.49
N ARG A 199 -3.33 -8.29 6.31
CA ARG A 199 -3.09 -8.34 7.76
C ARG A 199 -3.11 -9.77 8.33
N PRO A 200 -2.03 -10.22 8.99
CA PRO A 200 -0.71 -9.57 9.04
C PRO A 200 -0.10 -9.49 7.63
N PRO A 201 0.65 -8.41 7.30
CA PRO A 201 1.32 -8.29 6.01
C PRO A 201 2.16 -9.53 5.69
N ALA A 202 1.90 -10.14 4.54
CA ALA A 202 2.67 -11.29 4.08
C ALA A 202 2.72 -11.35 2.55
N LEU A 203 3.86 -11.79 2.01
CA LEU A 203 4.05 -11.99 0.58
C LEU A 203 3.96 -13.46 0.21
N PHE A 204 3.42 -13.72 -0.98
CA PHE A 204 3.33 -15.03 -1.59
C PHE A 204 3.69 -14.94 -3.06
N SER A 205 4.21 -16.02 -3.62
CA SER A 205 4.47 -16.14 -5.06
C SER A 205 3.65 -17.28 -5.66
N TRP A 206 3.21 -17.11 -6.91
CA TRP A 206 2.57 -18.17 -7.70
C TRP A 206 3.13 -18.18 -9.12
N LYS A 207 3.76 -19.29 -9.51
CA LYS A 207 4.41 -19.38 -10.83
C LYS A 207 3.40 -19.25 -11.97
N SER A 208 3.79 -18.49 -13.00
CA SER A 208 3.04 -18.30 -14.23
C SER A 208 3.99 -17.96 -15.36
N ASP A 209 3.71 -18.41 -16.57
CA ASP A 209 4.48 -18.04 -17.77
C ASP A 209 3.90 -16.82 -18.51
N GLY A 210 3.06 -16.03 -17.83
CA GLY A 210 2.34 -14.91 -18.44
C GLY A 210 1.13 -15.36 -19.27
N SER A 211 0.69 -16.61 -19.12
CA SER A 211 -0.56 -17.11 -19.69
C SER A 211 -1.71 -17.08 -18.68
N GLN A 212 -2.89 -17.53 -19.10
CA GLN A 212 -4.06 -17.70 -18.22
C GLN A 212 -3.93 -18.88 -17.25
N ILE A 213 -2.81 -19.62 -17.28
CA ILE A 213 -2.59 -20.82 -16.48
C ILE A 213 -1.51 -20.56 -15.41
N LEU A 214 -1.88 -20.73 -14.15
CA LEU A 214 -0.93 -20.78 -13.04
C LEU A 214 -0.35 -22.18 -12.89
N LYS A 215 0.92 -22.26 -12.46
CA LYS A 215 1.69 -23.50 -12.35
C LYS A 215 2.04 -23.76 -10.89
N GLY A 216 1.83 -25.02 -10.47
CA GLY A 216 2.12 -25.46 -9.11
C GLY A 216 1.28 -24.74 -8.05
N ASP A 217 1.76 -24.81 -6.81
CA ASP A 217 1.08 -24.25 -5.66
C ASP A 217 1.64 -22.88 -5.29
N LYS A 218 0.77 -22.01 -4.76
CA LYS A 218 1.17 -20.75 -4.16
C LYS A 218 2.12 -20.98 -2.97
N GLN A 219 3.23 -20.24 -2.93
CA GLN A 219 4.25 -20.36 -1.89
C GLN A 219 4.31 -19.08 -1.06
N LYS A 220 4.30 -19.21 0.27
CA LYS A 220 4.59 -18.08 1.17
C LYS A 220 6.07 -17.71 1.06
N LEU A 221 6.36 -16.42 0.93
CA LEU A 221 7.72 -15.90 0.96
C LEU A 221 8.09 -15.58 2.40
N SER A 222 9.29 -15.98 2.81
CA SER A 222 9.87 -15.51 4.07
C SER A 222 10.32 -14.07 3.86
N SER A 223 9.63 -13.12 4.47
CA SER A 223 10.04 -11.72 4.52
C SER A 223 9.87 -11.25 5.95
N ASP A 224 10.97 -10.84 6.56
CA ASP A 224 10.99 -10.18 7.87
C ASP A 224 11.07 -8.65 7.71
N GLU A 225 10.92 -8.16 6.47
CA GLU A 225 11.23 -6.81 6.02
C GLU A 225 9.96 -5.98 5.72
N LEU A 226 8.79 -6.46 6.15
CA LEU A 226 7.52 -5.75 6.00
C LEU A 226 7.19 -4.95 7.27
N ASP A 227 7.98 -3.92 7.55
CA ASP A 227 7.76 -3.01 8.69
C ASP A 227 6.59 -2.03 8.41
N ILE A 228 5.41 -2.59 8.17
CA ILE A 228 4.18 -1.89 7.77
C ILE A 228 2.96 -2.41 8.55
N ARG A 229 1.93 -1.59 8.68
CA ARG A 229 0.71 -1.98 9.40
C ARG A 229 -0.25 -2.86 8.60
N ASN A 230 -0.23 -2.68 7.29
CA ASN A 230 -1.09 -3.36 6.35
C ASN A 230 -0.43 -3.31 4.96
N LEU A 231 -0.70 -4.29 4.10
CA LEU A 231 -0.23 -4.33 2.72
C LEU A 231 -1.43 -4.10 1.80
N SER A 232 -1.50 -2.93 1.16
CA SER A 232 -2.63 -2.55 0.29
C SER A 232 -2.39 -2.79 -1.19
N ALA A 233 -1.17 -2.56 -1.69
CA ALA A 233 -0.83 -2.85 -3.08
C ALA A 233 0.63 -3.19 -3.29
N LEU A 234 0.90 -3.78 -4.46
CA LEU A 234 2.22 -4.18 -4.92
C LEU A 234 2.44 -3.70 -6.35
N ALA A 235 3.67 -3.31 -6.66
CA ALA A 235 4.11 -3.15 -8.04
C ALA A 235 5.56 -3.61 -8.19
N ILE A 236 5.98 -3.86 -9.42
CA ILE A 236 7.38 -4.17 -9.73
C ILE A 236 7.87 -3.13 -10.72
N ASP A 237 9.01 -2.52 -10.42
CA ASP A 237 9.69 -1.66 -11.39
C ASP A 237 10.31 -2.53 -12.49
N PRO A 238 9.87 -2.41 -13.75
CA PRO A 238 10.47 -3.19 -14.83
C PRO A 238 11.96 -2.88 -15.07
N ARG A 239 12.45 -1.71 -14.62
CA ARG A 239 13.84 -1.26 -14.83
C ARG A 239 14.81 -1.89 -13.82
N THR A 240 14.46 -1.87 -12.54
CA THR A 240 15.32 -2.39 -11.46
C THR A 240 14.96 -3.82 -11.06
N GLY A 241 13.70 -4.23 -11.21
CA GLY A 241 13.18 -5.48 -10.67
C GLY A 241 12.74 -5.37 -9.20
N HIS A 242 12.87 -4.17 -8.62
CA HIS A 242 12.50 -3.92 -7.24
C HIS A 242 10.98 -3.92 -7.05
N THR A 243 10.57 -4.38 -5.88
CA THR A 243 9.16 -4.43 -5.48
C THR A 243 8.79 -3.16 -4.73
N LEU A 244 7.71 -2.52 -5.15
CA LEU A 244 7.06 -1.47 -4.40
C LEU A 244 5.98 -2.09 -3.51
N VAL A 245 6.01 -1.78 -2.21
CA VAL A 245 5.04 -2.25 -1.22
C VAL A 245 4.31 -1.06 -0.61
N LEU A 246 3.02 -0.95 -0.89
CA LEU A 246 2.18 0.14 -0.42
C LEU A 246 1.48 -0.23 0.89
N SER A 247 1.45 0.71 1.83
CA SER A 247 0.69 0.58 3.08
C SER A 247 -0.18 1.81 3.31
N ALA A 248 -1.49 1.61 3.19
CA ALA A 248 -2.50 2.63 3.47
C ALA A 248 -2.43 3.11 4.93
N ASP A 249 -2.45 2.20 5.90
CA ASP A 249 -2.47 2.50 7.34
C ASP A 249 -1.14 3.09 7.84
N SER A 250 -0.02 2.82 7.14
CA SER A 250 1.27 3.45 7.42
C SER A 250 1.51 4.75 6.64
N HIS A 251 0.66 5.14 5.68
CA HIS A 251 0.91 6.25 4.75
C HIS A 251 2.34 6.23 4.19
N LEU A 252 2.69 5.10 3.58
CA LEU A 252 4.07 4.71 3.27
C LEU A 252 4.10 3.89 1.98
N LEU A 253 5.11 4.13 1.17
CA LEU A 253 5.54 3.27 0.08
C LEU A 253 6.98 2.81 0.37
N LEU A 254 7.19 1.50 0.45
CA LEU A 254 8.51 0.88 0.58
C LEU A 254 9.02 0.41 -0.78
N GLU A 255 10.34 0.43 -0.94
CA GLU A 255 11.06 -0.23 -2.01
C GLU A 255 11.85 -1.40 -1.42
N LEU A 256 11.63 -2.59 -1.97
CA LEU A 256 12.40 -3.80 -1.68
C LEU A 256 13.21 -4.21 -2.90
N ASP A 257 14.45 -4.65 -2.69
CA ASP A 257 15.30 -5.18 -3.76
C ASP A 257 14.82 -6.57 -4.26
N GLU A 258 15.55 -7.16 -5.21
CA GLU A 258 15.22 -8.49 -5.76
C GLU A 258 15.33 -9.63 -4.73
N LYS A 259 15.97 -9.41 -3.58
CA LYS A 259 16.04 -10.36 -2.46
C LYS A 259 14.96 -10.12 -1.41
N GLY A 260 14.23 -9.00 -1.52
CA GLY A 260 13.22 -8.57 -0.55
C GLY A 260 13.79 -7.73 0.61
N GLU A 261 15.01 -7.22 0.49
CA GLU A 261 15.65 -6.33 1.49
C GLU A 261 15.17 -4.89 1.27
N GLN A 262 14.91 -4.14 2.36
CA GLN A 262 14.49 -2.73 2.28
C GLN A 262 15.60 -1.84 1.70
N VAL A 263 15.28 -1.03 0.69
CA VAL A 263 16.23 -0.13 0.02
C VAL A 263 15.93 1.34 0.31
N SER A 264 14.68 1.75 0.13
CA SER A 264 14.27 3.13 0.32
C SER A 264 12.78 3.24 0.61
N PHE A 265 12.33 4.41 1.03
CA PHE A 265 10.90 4.63 1.19
C PHE A 265 10.46 6.06 0.88
N MET A 266 9.15 6.22 0.72
CA MET A 266 8.50 7.51 0.65
C MET A 266 7.30 7.55 1.59
N THR A 267 7.19 8.63 2.39
CA THR A 267 5.99 8.88 3.16
C THR A 267 4.92 9.58 2.31
N LEU A 268 3.67 9.20 2.52
CA LEU A 268 2.49 9.74 1.83
C LEU A 268 1.78 10.80 2.69
N LEU A 269 2.52 11.43 3.60
CA LEU A 269 2.03 12.47 4.51
C LEU A 269 2.10 13.87 3.88
N GLY A 270 1.17 14.73 4.26
CA GLY A 270 1.15 16.13 3.79
C GLY A 270 2.43 16.89 4.18
N GLY A 271 2.93 17.71 3.26
CA GLY A 271 4.19 18.45 3.40
C GLY A 271 5.43 17.68 2.95
N PHE A 272 5.32 16.38 2.70
CA PHE A 272 6.39 15.53 2.17
C PHE A 272 6.16 15.22 0.70
N ASN A 273 7.23 14.90 -0.03
CA ASN A 273 7.18 14.45 -1.42
C ASN A 273 6.27 15.27 -2.36
N GLY A 274 6.13 16.59 -2.11
CA GLY A 274 5.29 17.49 -2.91
C GLY A 274 3.78 17.45 -2.60
N LEU A 275 3.35 16.61 -1.66
CA LEU A 275 1.94 16.46 -1.27
C LEU A 275 1.44 17.66 -0.45
N LYS A 276 0.30 18.23 -0.84
CA LYS A 276 -0.36 19.30 -0.05
C LYS A 276 -1.05 18.75 1.19
N LYS A 277 -1.55 17.51 1.12
CA LYS A 277 -2.24 16.81 2.21
C LYS A 277 -1.82 15.35 2.21
N THR A 278 -1.95 14.69 3.36
CA THR A 278 -1.78 13.24 3.47
C THR A 278 -2.72 12.54 2.51
N ILE A 279 -2.21 11.55 1.77
CA ILE A 279 -3.05 10.68 0.94
C ILE A 279 -3.99 9.92 1.87
N PRO A 280 -5.33 10.05 1.76
CA PRO A 280 -6.25 9.57 2.77
C PRO A 280 -6.15 8.07 3.04
N ARG A 281 -6.12 7.28 1.97
CA ARG A 281 -6.07 5.81 2.01
C ARG A 281 -5.57 5.30 0.67
N ALA A 282 -4.26 5.13 0.54
CA ALA A 282 -3.61 4.74 -0.71
C ALA A 282 -3.77 3.23 -0.91
N GLU A 283 -4.53 2.84 -1.92
CA GLU A 283 -4.90 1.44 -2.13
C GLU A 283 -4.23 0.83 -3.36
N GLY A 284 -3.86 1.61 -4.37
CA GLY A 284 -3.16 1.09 -5.55
C GLY A 284 -1.86 1.81 -5.86
N VAL A 285 -0.88 1.07 -6.39
CA VAL A 285 0.40 1.62 -6.87
C VAL A 285 0.85 0.92 -8.14
N THR A 286 1.41 1.68 -9.08
CA THR A 286 2.12 1.11 -10.24
C THR A 286 3.18 2.07 -10.76
N MET A 287 4.06 1.58 -11.64
CA MET A 287 5.10 2.39 -12.24
C MET A 287 5.26 2.06 -13.73
N ASP A 288 5.49 3.07 -14.56
CA ASP A 288 5.74 2.89 -15.99
C ASP A 288 7.23 2.66 -16.33
N GLU A 289 7.53 2.39 -17.60
CA GLU A 289 8.90 2.19 -18.07
C GLU A 289 9.80 3.43 -17.96
N ALA A 290 9.23 4.62 -17.77
CA ALA A 290 9.98 5.84 -17.54
C ALA A 290 10.32 6.04 -16.05
N GLY A 291 9.79 5.20 -15.17
CA GLY A 291 9.94 5.34 -13.72
C GLY A 291 8.95 6.33 -13.11
N THR A 292 7.87 6.68 -13.81
CA THR A 292 6.79 7.51 -13.27
C THR A 292 5.90 6.67 -12.37
N LEU A 293 5.73 7.10 -11.13
CA LEU A 293 4.95 6.40 -10.13
C LEU A 293 3.50 6.91 -10.12
N TYR A 294 2.55 6.00 -10.13
CA TYR A 294 1.11 6.29 -10.08
C TYR A 294 0.51 5.67 -8.84
N ILE A 295 -0.33 6.43 -8.14
CA ILE A 295 -1.05 5.96 -6.95
C ILE A 295 -2.53 6.31 -7.09
N VAL A 296 -3.40 5.38 -6.71
CA VAL A 296 -4.82 5.65 -6.50
C VAL A 296 -5.16 5.55 -5.01
N SER A 297 -6.13 6.34 -4.58
CA SER A 297 -6.57 6.39 -3.19
C SER A 297 -8.07 6.52 -3.09
N GLU A 298 -8.65 5.90 -2.08
CA GLU A 298 -10.08 6.04 -1.80
C GLU A 298 -10.48 7.50 -1.47
N PRO A 299 -11.72 7.89 -1.83
CA PRO A 299 -12.64 7.09 -2.65
C PRO A 299 -12.23 7.04 -4.13
N ASN A 300 -11.73 8.14 -4.68
CA ASN A 300 -11.52 8.27 -6.12
C ASN A 300 -10.42 9.30 -6.49
N LEU A 301 -9.29 9.25 -5.78
CA LEU A 301 -8.17 10.15 -6.00
C LEU A 301 -7.06 9.49 -6.83
N PHE A 302 -6.47 10.27 -7.72
CA PHE A 302 -5.36 9.89 -8.58
C PHE A 302 -4.16 10.80 -8.33
N TYR A 303 -2.98 10.18 -8.26
CA TYR A 303 -1.71 10.85 -8.05
C TYR A 303 -0.69 10.37 -9.08
N ARG A 304 0.19 11.28 -9.48
CA ARG A 304 1.37 10.98 -10.30
C ARG A 304 2.59 11.61 -9.65
N PHE A 305 3.65 10.83 -9.52
CA PHE A 305 4.93 11.25 -8.96
C PHE A 305 6.04 11.04 -9.97
N GLU A 306 6.96 11.99 -10.01
CA GLU A 306 8.15 11.93 -10.85
C GLU A 306 9.39 12.14 -10.00
N LYS A 307 10.43 11.36 -10.29
CA LYS A 307 11.75 11.50 -9.67
C LYS A 307 12.34 12.86 -10.05
N GLN A 308 12.73 13.65 -9.07
CA GLN A 308 13.40 14.93 -9.31
C GLN A 308 14.90 14.70 -9.55
N PRO A 309 15.54 15.52 -10.41
CA PRO A 309 16.99 15.52 -10.58
C PRO A 309 17.75 16.00 -9.34
#